data_AF-A0A454D429-F1
#
_entry.id   AF-A0A454D429-F1
#
_cell.length_a   1.000
_cell.length_b   1.000
_cell.length_c   1.000
_cell.angle_alpha   90.00
_cell.angle_beta   90.00
_cell.angle_gamma   90.00
#
_symmetry.space_group_name_H-M   'P 1'
#
loop_
_entity.id
_entity.type
_entity.pdbx_description
1 polymer ?
#
loop_
_entity_poly.entity_id
_entity_poly.type
_entity_poly.pdbx_seq_one_letter_code
_entity_poly.pdbx_strand_id
1 'polypeptide(L)'
;QEGSIYDQISLVISDIEMPEMDGYTLTAEIRRNADLKNLYVILHSSLSGVFNQAMVERVGANTFIAKFNPDELGNAVKSALTQ
;
A
#
# COMPACT_ATOMS: atom_id res chain seq x y z
N GLN A 1 27.14 -7.15 -4.87
CA GLN A 1 25.93 -7.80 -4.31
C GLN A 1 24.86 -6.73 -4.32
N GLU A 2 23.75 -6.96 -5.02
CA GLU A 2 22.58 -6.09 -4.86
C GLU A 2 22.09 -6.27 -3.41
N GLY A 3 21.87 -5.15 -2.72
CA GLY A 3 21.45 -5.13 -1.32
C GLY A 3 20.07 -5.74 -1.12
N SER A 4 19.55 -5.66 0.10
CA SER A 4 18.18 -6.09 0.36
C SER A 4 17.19 -5.26 -0.48
N ILE A 5 16.04 -5.82 -0.83
CA ILE A 5 14.99 -5.06 -1.52
C ILE A 5 14.57 -3.81 -0.73
N TYR A 6 14.68 -3.86 0.61
CA TYR A 6 14.38 -2.75 1.51
C TYR A 6 15.38 -1.59 1.42
N ASP A 7 16.59 -1.83 0.90
CA ASP A 7 17.56 -0.77 0.63
C ASP A 7 17.18 0.03 -0.64
N GLN A 8 16.30 -0.54 -1.47
CA GLN A 8 15.89 0.02 -2.76
C GLN A 8 14.46 0.57 -2.72
N ILE A 9 13.57 -0.07 -1.93
CA ILE A 9 12.14 0.25 -1.85
C ILE A 9 11.76 0.43 -0.38
N SER A 10 11.46 1.67 0.00
CA SER A 10 11.03 1.98 1.37
C SER A 10 9.53 1.73 1.59
N LEU A 11 8.70 1.96 0.57
CA LEU A 11 7.26 1.75 0.63
C LEU A 11 6.68 1.60 -0.78
N VAL A 12 5.45 1.09 -0.84
CA VAL A 12 4.63 0.96 -2.06
C VAL A 12 3.38 1.81 -1.89
N ILE A 13 3.09 2.67 -2.86
CA ILE A 13 1.80 3.36 -2.97
C ILE A 13 1.13 2.84 -4.23
N SER A 14 -0.09 2.32 -4.11
CA SER A 14 -0.82 1.73 -5.23
C SER A 14 -2.26 2.20 -5.26
N ASP A 15 -2.80 2.39 -6.45
CA ASP A 15 -4.25 2.55 -6.62
C ASP A 15 -4.96 1.20 -6.46
N ILE A 16 -6.25 1.25 -6.11
CA ILE A 16 -7.08 0.05 -6.08
C ILE A 16 -7.66 -0.23 -7.46
N GLU A 17 -8.17 0.79 -8.14
CA GLU A 17 -8.89 0.66 -9.42
C GLU A 17 -7.92 0.57 -10.60
N MET A 18 -7.20 -0.56 -10.71
CA MET A 18 -6.24 -0.83 -11.77
C MET A 18 -6.71 -1.96 -12.71
N PRO A 19 -6.39 -1.89 -14.01
CA PRO A 19 -6.67 -2.99 -14.94
C PRO A 19 -5.79 -4.22 -14.66
N GLU A 20 -6.28 -5.40 -15.04
CA GLU A 20 -5.63 -6.72 -14.89
C GLU A 20 -5.44 -7.20 -13.45
N MET A 21 -4.87 -6.37 -12.57
CA MET A 21 -4.65 -6.64 -11.16
C MET A 21 -4.99 -5.41 -10.32
N ASP A 22 -5.99 -5.52 -9.45
CA ASP A 22 -6.35 -4.46 -8.52
C ASP A 22 -5.35 -4.32 -7.36
N GLY A 23 -5.38 -3.19 -6.68
CA GLY A 23 -4.47 -2.90 -5.56
C GLY A 23 -4.63 -3.87 -4.38
N TYR A 24 -5.82 -4.44 -4.17
CA TYR A 24 -6.05 -5.45 -3.15
C TYR A 24 -5.28 -6.73 -3.45
N THR A 25 -5.37 -7.20 -4.69
CA THR A 25 -4.68 -8.38 -5.21
C THR A 25 -3.18 -8.17 -5.19
N LEU A 26 -2.69 -7.01 -5.66
CA LEU A 26 -1.28 -6.65 -5.55
C LEU A 26 -0.78 -6.71 -4.10
N THR A 27 -1.54 -6.15 -3.16
CA THR A 27 -1.17 -6.17 -1.74
C THR A 27 -1.11 -7.60 -1.22
N ALA A 28 -2.08 -8.44 -1.58
CA ALA A 28 -2.08 -9.85 -1.19
C ALA A 28 -0.86 -10.61 -1.74
N GLU A 29 -0.46 -10.35 -2.98
CA GLU A 29 0.74 -10.95 -3.59
C GLU A 29 2.03 -10.45 -2.92
N ILE A 30 2.12 -9.16 -2.58
CA ILE A 30 3.23 -8.62 -1.78
C ILE A 30 3.34 -9.38 -0.44
N ARG A 31 2.22 -9.59 0.26
CA ARG A 31 2.20 -10.32 1.55
C ARG A 31 2.52 -11.81 1.42
N ARG A 32 2.24 -12.43 0.27
CA ARG A 32 2.58 -13.83 -0.01
C ARG A 32 4.05 -14.03 -0.33
N ASN A 33 4.72 -13.02 -0.89
CA ASN A 33 6.12 -13.10 -1.23
C ASN A 33 7.02 -12.87 0.00
N ALA A 34 7.85 -13.86 0.34
CA ALA A 34 8.70 -13.82 1.54
C ALA A 34 9.67 -12.64 1.59
N ASP A 35 10.14 -12.17 0.43
CA ASP A 35 11.09 -11.06 0.32
C ASP A 35 10.40 -9.70 0.39
N LEU A 36 9.10 -9.63 0.03
CA LEU A 36 8.33 -8.38 -0.07
C LEU A 36 7.33 -8.17 1.07
N LYS A 37 7.00 -9.23 1.82
CA LYS A 37 5.88 -9.21 2.78
C LYS A 37 5.93 -8.11 3.83
N ASN A 38 7.11 -7.58 4.15
CA ASN A 38 7.28 -6.52 5.13
C ASN A 38 7.28 -5.11 4.52
N LEU A 39 7.18 -4.96 3.20
CA LEU A 39 7.08 -3.64 2.57
C LEU A 39 5.86 -2.89 3.09
N TYR A 40 6.04 -1.61 3.40
CA TYR A 40 4.92 -0.76 3.80
C TYR A 40 4.06 -0.46 2.58
N VAL A 41 2.77 -0.82 2.60
CA VAL A 41 1.84 -0.66 1.47
C VAL A 41 0.75 0.35 1.84
N ILE A 42 0.68 1.43 1.07
CA ILE A 42 -0.39 2.43 1.10
C ILE A 42 -1.30 2.20 -0.12
N LEU A 43 -2.57 1.90 0.13
CA LEU A 43 -3.60 1.92 -0.89
C LEU A 43 -4.16 3.32 -1.02
N HIS A 44 -4.07 3.91 -2.21
CA HIS A 44 -4.43 5.30 -2.47
C HIS A 44 -5.42 5.40 -3.64
N SER A 45 -6.72 5.50 -3.35
CA SER A 45 -7.78 5.35 -4.35
C SER A 45 -8.90 6.40 -4.29
N SER A 46 -9.64 6.54 -5.39
CA SER A 46 -10.77 7.48 -5.59
C SER A 46 -12.08 6.95 -5.02
N LEU A 47 -12.11 5.68 -4.62
CA LEU A 47 -13.30 5.00 -4.11
C LEU A 47 -13.81 5.71 -2.83
N SER A 48 -14.84 6.55 -2.98
CA SER A 48 -15.50 7.28 -1.89
C SER A 48 -16.80 6.62 -1.40
N GLY A 49 -17.26 5.57 -2.08
CA GLY A 49 -18.50 4.86 -1.76
C GLY A 49 -18.23 3.41 -1.36
N VAL A 50 -18.39 3.11 -0.07
CA VAL A 50 -18.16 1.79 0.56
C VAL A 50 -16.67 1.42 0.64
N PHE A 51 -15.97 2.19 1.45
CA PHE A 51 -14.69 1.78 2.03
C PHE A 51 -14.83 0.38 2.66
N ASN A 52 -14.12 -0.61 2.10
CA ASN A 52 -14.12 -1.96 2.63
C ASN A 52 -12.92 -2.16 3.56
N GLN A 53 -13.01 -1.61 4.78
CA GLN A 53 -12.00 -1.79 5.84
C GLN A 53 -11.65 -3.27 6.02
N ALA A 54 -12.65 -4.16 6.01
CA ALA A 54 -12.43 -5.59 6.16
C ALA A 54 -11.58 -6.17 5.02
N MET A 55 -11.70 -5.66 3.80
CA MET A 55 -10.85 -6.07 2.68
C MET A 55 -9.42 -5.53 2.84
N VAL A 56 -9.24 -4.27 3.23
CA VAL A 56 -7.92 -3.65 3.50
C VAL A 56 -7.16 -4.44 4.57
N GLU A 57 -7.82 -4.76 5.68
CA GLU A 57 -7.27 -5.58 6.76
C GLU A 57 -6.94 -7.00 6.28
N ARG A 58 -7.85 -7.62 5.52
CA ARG A 58 -7.67 -8.98 5.00
C ARG A 58 -6.45 -9.10 4.08
N VAL A 59 -6.20 -8.11 3.21
CA VAL A 59 -5.04 -8.14 2.32
C VAL A 59 -3.76 -7.68 3.01
N GLY A 60 -3.88 -7.03 4.18
CA GLY A 60 -2.76 -6.59 4.99
C GLY A 60 -2.11 -5.30 4.51
N ALA A 61 -2.86 -4.38 3.90
CA ALA A 61 -2.33 -3.04 3.62
C ALA A 61 -2.06 -2.30 4.95
N ASN A 62 -1.02 -1.48 4.97
CA ASN A 62 -0.67 -0.73 6.18
C ASN A 62 -1.58 0.48 6.36
N THR A 63 -1.90 1.17 5.25
CA THR A 63 -2.73 2.38 5.26
C THR A 63 -3.60 2.41 4.01
N PHE A 64 -4.81 2.94 4.14
CA PHE A 64 -5.64 3.33 3.01
C PHE A 64 -5.91 4.83 3.08
N ILE A 65 -5.79 5.53 1.95
CA ILE A 65 -5.94 6.98 1.85
C ILE A 65 -6.79 7.31 0.63
N ALA A 66 -7.81 8.14 0.80
CA ALA A 66 -8.60 8.61 -0.33
C ALA A 66 -7.81 9.64 -1.16
N LYS A 67 -7.91 9.55 -2.50
CA LYS A 67 -7.22 10.44 -3.47
C LYS A 67 -7.51 11.94 -3.31
N PHE A 68 -8.50 12.31 -2.50
CA PHE A 68 -8.95 13.69 -2.30
C PHE A 68 -8.23 14.42 -1.15
N ASN A 69 -7.33 13.75 -0.42
CA ASN A 69 -6.63 14.33 0.72
C ASN A 69 -5.08 14.25 0.55
N PRO A 70 -4.46 15.23 -0.12
CA PRO A 70 -3.01 15.19 -0.39
C PRO A 70 -2.16 15.33 0.88
N ASP A 71 -2.64 16.06 1.89
CA ASP A 71 -1.92 16.23 3.15
C ASP A 71 -1.86 14.92 3.95
N GLU A 72 -2.95 14.14 3.93
CA GLU A 72 -3.00 12.82 4.56
C GLU A 72 -2.02 11.84 3.90
N LEU A 73 -1.93 11.83 2.57
CA LEU A 73 -0.92 11.05 1.85
C LEU A 73 0.50 11.47 2.25
N GLY A 74 0.78 12.77 2.23
CA GLY A 74 2.09 13.31 2.58
C GLY A 74 2.51 12.96 4.01
N ASN A 75 1.57 13.05 4.96
CA ASN A 75 1.82 12.68 6.35
C ASN A 75 2.04 11.17 6.52
N ALA A 76 1.24 10.34 5.85
CA ALA A 76 1.40 8.88 5.92
C ALA A 76 2.75 8.42 5.35
N VAL A 77 3.20 9.00 4.23
CA VAL A 77 4.53 8.73 3.67
C VAL A 77 5.63 9.12 4.65
N LYS A 78 5.57 10.32 5.24
CA LYS A 78 6.54 10.74 6.26
C LYS A 78 6.57 9.77 7.44
N SER A 79 5.40 9.45 7.99
CA SER A 79 5.28 8.51 9.11
C SER A 79 5.90 7.16 8.76
N ALA A 80 5.59 6.58 7.60
CA ALA A 80 6.11 5.29 7.16
C ALA A 80 7.64 5.27 7.01
N LEU A 81 8.27 6.37 6.63
CA LEU A 81 9.73 6.48 6.47
C LEU A 81 10.48 6.75 7.78
N THR A 82 9.78 7.12 8.84
CA THR A 82 10.36 7.47 10.15
C THR A 82 10.20 6.38 11.21
N GLN A 83 9.55 5.25 10.89
CA GLN A 83 9.38 4.12 11.81
C GLN A 83 10.63 3.25 11.91
#